data_AF-A0A1A8GDP2-F1
#
_entry.id   AF-A0A1A8GDP2-F1
#
_cell.length_a   1.000
_cell.length_b   1.000
_cell.length_c   1.000
_cell.angle_alpha   90.00
_cell.angle_beta   90.00
_cell.angle_gamma   90.00
#
_symmetry.space_group_name_H-M   'P 1'
#
loop_
_entity.id
_entity.type
_entity.pdbx_description
1 polymer ?
#
loop_
_entity_poly.entity_id
_entity_poly.type
_entity_poly.pdbx_seq_one_letter_code
_entity_poly.pdbx_strand_id
1 'polypeptide(L)'
;MKAVILAAGYGTRLQRDVASDRSGRFVHLAGIPKPLLPVGNSALISLWVRALTRSGSVDRIYVVTNALYLEAFEEWASDFTNVQILSDQTKTNEERLGAVACLQLAVKHFSIQDHVVVVGGDTLFKEDFSLTEVQKIFCDVQTKCEDSCLVLSYQCRDEETQKYGILE
;
A
#
# COMPACT_ATOMS: atom_id res chain seq x y z
N MET A 1 8.31 14.65 3.31
CA MET A 1 7.46 13.62 3.95
C MET A 1 7.98 12.25 3.55
N LYS A 2 7.64 11.19 4.27
CA LYS A 2 7.89 9.79 3.86
C LYS A 2 6.59 9.14 3.40
N ALA A 3 6.69 8.05 2.64
CA ALA A 3 5.55 7.18 2.38
C ALA A 3 5.81 5.77 2.92
N VAL A 4 4.76 5.15 3.47
CA VAL A 4 4.74 3.74 3.84
C VAL A 4 3.60 3.06 3.07
N ILE A 5 3.94 2.08 2.24
CA ILE A 5 2.97 1.24 1.53
C ILE A 5 2.87 -0.09 2.26
N LEU A 6 1.67 -0.44 2.71
CA LEU A 6 1.38 -1.67 3.44
C LEU A 6 1.02 -2.79 2.45
N ALA A 7 1.93 -3.74 2.27
CA ALA A 7 1.87 -4.78 1.24
C ALA A 7 2.03 -6.22 1.79
N ALA A 8 2.05 -6.42 3.11
CA ALA A 8 2.25 -7.73 3.76
C ALA A 8 1.04 -8.68 3.69
N GLY A 9 -0.02 -8.32 2.96
CA GLY A 9 -1.22 -9.14 2.81
C GLY A 9 -0.99 -10.38 1.95
N TYR A 10 -1.51 -11.53 2.40
CA TYR A 10 -1.33 -12.81 1.70
C TYR A 10 -2.24 -13.01 0.49
N GLY A 11 -3.25 -12.16 0.29
CA GLY A 11 -4.14 -12.22 -0.87
C GLY A 11 -4.93 -13.53 -1.00
N THR A 12 -5.13 -14.27 0.10
CA THR A 12 -5.63 -15.66 0.10
C THR A 12 -6.95 -15.83 -0.64
N ARG A 13 -7.85 -14.83 -0.61
CA ARG A 13 -9.10 -14.86 -1.36
C ARG A 13 -8.85 -14.90 -2.87
N LEU A 14 -8.09 -13.96 -3.39
CA LEU A 14 -7.77 -13.87 -4.81
C LEU A 14 -6.95 -15.07 -5.29
N GLN A 15 -6.01 -15.56 -4.47
CA GLN A 15 -5.24 -16.76 -4.79
C GLN A 15 -6.13 -18.00 -4.91
N ARG A 16 -7.17 -18.15 -4.07
CA ARG A 16 -8.17 -19.22 -4.22
C ARG A 16 -9.00 -19.04 -5.48
N ASP A 17 -9.43 -17.81 -5.79
CA ASP A 17 -10.22 -17.53 -6.98
C ASP A 17 -9.43 -17.91 -8.25
N VAL A 18 -8.15 -17.51 -8.33
CA VAL A 18 -7.21 -17.89 -9.40
C VAL A 18 -7.03 -19.41 -9.48
N ALA A 19 -6.82 -20.10 -8.36
CA ALA A 19 -6.64 -21.55 -8.35
C ALA A 19 -7.92 -22.33 -8.74
N SER A 20 -9.10 -21.74 -8.51
CA SER A 20 -10.40 -22.34 -8.84
C SER A 20 -10.86 -22.04 -10.28
N ASP A 21 -10.19 -21.12 -10.98
CA ASP A 21 -10.50 -20.78 -12.36
C ASP A 21 -10.23 -21.96 -13.31
N ARG A 22 -11.29 -22.57 -13.82
CA ARG A 22 -11.21 -23.69 -14.77
C ARG A 22 -10.88 -23.25 -16.19
N SER A 23 -10.96 -21.96 -16.50
CA SER A 23 -10.64 -21.45 -17.84
C SER A 23 -9.13 -21.43 -18.10
N GLY A 24 -8.31 -21.46 -17.05
CA GLY A 24 -6.85 -21.35 -17.14
C GLY A 24 -6.37 -19.94 -17.47
N ARG A 25 -7.28 -18.97 -17.61
CA ARG A 25 -6.96 -17.60 -18.02
C ARG A 25 -6.04 -16.92 -17.02
N PHE A 26 -6.18 -17.22 -15.74
CA PHE A 26 -5.48 -16.53 -14.65
C PHE A 26 -4.33 -17.33 -14.03
N VAL A 27 -4.00 -18.52 -14.55
CA VAL A 27 -2.97 -19.41 -13.95
C VAL A 27 -1.62 -18.72 -13.78
N HIS A 28 -1.27 -17.82 -14.70
CA HIS A 28 -0.03 -17.04 -14.68
C HIS A 28 0.04 -16.01 -13.52
N LEU A 29 -1.08 -15.78 -12.81
CA LEU A 29 -1.17 -14.87 -11.65
C LEU A 29 -1.06 -15.61 -10.31
N ALA A 30 -1.03 -16.95 -10.33
CA ALA A 30 -0.91 -17.75 -9.12
C ALA A 30 0.43 -17.48 -8.42
N GLY A 31 0.39 -17.31 -7.10
CA GLY A 31 1.57 -17.00 -6.28
C GLY A 31 2.05 -15.55 -6.34
N ILE A 32 1.54 -14.72 -7.26
CA ILE A 32 1.91 -13.30 -7.33
C ILE A 32 1.25 -12.53 -6.17
N PRO A 33 2.00 -11.74 -5.38
CA PRO A 33 1.43 -10.90 -4.33
C PRO A 33 0.43 -9.91 -4.95
N LYS A 34 -0.73 -9.70 -4.29
CA LYS A 34 -1.79 -8.83 -4.84
C LYS A 34 -1.28 -7.43 -5.27
N PRO A 35 -0.42 -6.74 -4.49
CA PRO A 35 0.16 -5.45 -4.91
C PRO A 35 1.01 -5.52 -6.19
N LEU A 36 1.60 -6.67 -6.52
CA LEU A 36 2.42 -6.88 -7.71
C LEU A 36 1.63 -7.37 -8.93
N LEU A 37 0.33 -7.64 -8.79
CA LEU A 37 -0.50 -8.04 -9.93
C LEU A 37 -0.58 -6.93 -10.99
N PRO A 38 -0.66 -7.31 -12.27
CA PRO A 38 -0.69 -6.35 -13.36
C PRO A 38 -2.03 -5.60 -13.42
N VAL A 39 -1.95 -4.27 -13.50
CA VAL A 39 -3.05 -3.37 -13.83
C VAL A 39 -2.62 -2.59 -15.08
N GLY A 40 -3.16 -3.00 -16.23
CA GLY A 40 -2.64 -2.56 -17.53
C GLY A 40 -1.22 -3.07 -17.74
N ASN A 41 -0.27 -2.15 -17.97
CA ASN A 41 1.13 -2.49 -18.30
C ASN A 41 2.07 -2.38 -17.10
N SER A 42 1.58 -2.37 -15.87
CA SER A 42 2.41 -2.20 -14.67
C SER A 42 1.81 -2.90 -13.46
N ALA A 43 2.65 -3.26 -12.48
CA ALA A 43 2.17 -3.71 -11.19
C ALA A 43 1.28 -2.65 -10.53
N LEU A 44 0.23 -3.08 -9.82
CA LEU A 44 -0.71 -2.21 -9.11
C LEU A 44 0.03 -1.20 -8.21
N ILE A 45 0.96 -1.68 -7.38
CA ILE A 45 1.75 -0.84 -6.47
C ILE A 45 2.61 0.20 -7.20
N SER A 46 3.06 -0.08 -8.43
CA SER A 46 3.85 0.87 -9.23
C SER A 46 3.08 2.15 -9.55
N LEU A 47 1.75 2.10 -9.61
CA LEU A 47 0.91 3.28 -9.83
C LEU A 47 1.06 4.28 -8.68
N TRP A 48 1.03 3.79 -7.44
CA TRP A 48 1.29 4.61 -6.25
C TRP A 48 2.72 5.12 -6.18
N VAL A 49 3.72 4.26 -6.42
CA VAL A 49 5.13 4.68 -6.38
C VAL A 49 5.40 5.80 -7.38
N ARG A 50 4.89 5.67 -8.62
CA ARG A 50 5.04 6.70 -9.65
C ARG A 50 4.30 7.99 -9.28
N ALA A 51 3.10 7.90 -8.72
CA ALA A 51 2.34 9.07 -8.29
C ALA A 51 3.03 9.81 -7.14
N LEU A 52 3.50 9.09 -6.12
CA LEU A 52 4.24 9.65 -4.98
C LEU A 52 5.54 10.31 -5.46
N THR A 53 6.30 9.63 -6.31
CA THR A 53 7.56 10.16 -6.87
C THR A 53 7.31 11.41 -7.71
N ARG A 54 6.29 11.40 -8.58
CA ARG A 54 5.94 12.55 -9.43
C ARG A 54 5.45 13.75 -8.62
N SER A 55 4.80 13.51 -7.47
CA SER A 55 4.33 14.59 -6.61
C SER A 55 5.48 15.44 -6.05
N GLY A 56 6.70 14.88 -5.96
CA GLY A 56 7.89 15.56 -5.43
C GLY A 56 7.90 15.73 -3.90
N SER A 57 6.81 15.38 -3.21
CA SER A 57 6.65 15.65 -1.77
C SER A 57 7.11 14.52 -0.85
N VAL A 58 7.44 13.37 -1.44
CA VAL A 58 7.98 12.20 -0.76
C VAL A 58 9.34 11.87 -1.35
N ASP A 59 10.38 11.89 -0.51
CA ASP A 59 11.75 11.59 -0.90
C ASP A 59 12.09 10.10 -0.79
N ARG A 60 11.39 9.38 0.11
CA ARG A 60 11.59 7.94 0.37
C ARG A 60 10.27 7.20 0.57
N ILE A 61 10.16 6.05 -0.10
CA ILE A 61 8.99 5.16 -0.06
C ILE A 61 9.43 3.84 0.56
N TYR A 62 8.78 3.44 1.66
CA TYR A 62 9.00 2.18 2.34
C TYR A 62 7.83 1.24 2.07
N VAL A 63 8.12 0.04 1.59
CA VAL A 63 7.10 -0.99 1.33
C VAL A 63 7.27 -2.10 2.35
N VAL A 64 6.25 -2.31 3.18
CA VAL A 64 6.25 -3.38 4.18
C VAL A 64 5.58 -4.60 3.59
N THR A 65 6.31 -5.70 3.48
CA THR A 65 5.83 -6.99 2.97
C THR A 65 6.07 -8.11 4.00
N ASN A 66 5.72 -9.35 3.66
CA ASN A 66 5.99 -10.53 4.48
C ASN A 66 7.20 -11.31 3.96
N ALA A 67 7.68 -12.28 4.74
CA ALA A 67 8.85 -13.07 4.36
C ALA A 67 8.60 -13.98 3.15
N LEU A 68 7.35 -14.39 2.91
CA LEU A 68 6.98 -15.21 1.75
C LEU A 68 7.17 -14.45 0.43
N TYR A 69 6.85 -13.15 0.43
CA TYR A 69 6.86 -12.32 -0.79
C TYR A 69 8.07 -11.39 -0.89
N LEU A 70 9.00 -11.44 0.07
CA LEU A 70 10.14 -10.53 0.15
C LEU A 70 10.92 -10.44 -1.17
N GLU A 71 11.35 -11.59 -1.72
CA GLU A 71 12.16 -11.65 -2.94
C GLU A 71 11.45 -10.99 -4.15
N ALA A 72 10.15 -11.27 -4.32
CA ALA A 72 9.36 -10.69 -5.41
C ALA A 72 9.27 -9.15 -5.30
N PHE A 73 9.18 -8.61 -4.08
CA PHE A 73 9.20 -7.16 -3.87
C PHE A 73 10.59 -6.56 -4.02
N GLU A 74 11.66 -7.26 -3.67
CA GLU A 74 13.04 -6.81 -3.89
C GLU A 74 13.37 -6.73 -5.38
N GLU A 75 12.99 -7.76 -6.16
CA GLU A 75 13.11 -7.76 -7.61
C GLU A 75 12.34 -6.58 -8.23
N TRP A 76 11.06 -6.43 -7.89
CA TRP A 76 10.25 -5.31 -8.36
C TRP A 76 10.81 -3.94 -7.95
N ALA A 77 11.34 -3.81 -6.73
CA ALA A 77 11.89 -2.55 -6.23
C ALA A 77 13.19 -2.13 -6.93
N SER A 78 13.89 -3.06 -7.60
CA SER A 78 15.12 -2.75 -8.33
C SER A 78 14.92 -1.73 -9.45
N ASP A 79 13.69 -1.60 -9.96
CA ASP A 79 13.30 -0.59 -10.95
C ASP A 79 13.16 0.84 -10.36
N PHE A 80 13.27 1.01 -9.04
CA PHE A 80 13.00 2.27 -8.34
C PHE A 80 14.13 2.69 -7.41
N THR A 81 14.67 3.89 -7.62
CA THR A 81 15.78 4.42 -6.81
C THR A 81 15.36 4.96 -5.43
N ASN A 82 14.06 5.19 -5.21
CA ASN A 82 13.51 5.77 -3.98
C ASN A 82 12.62 4.80 -3.16
N VAL A 83 12.62 3.50 -3.51
CA VAL A 83 11.86 2.45 -2.79
C VAL A 83 12.79 1.61 -1.90
N GLN A 84 12.33 1.23 -0.72
CA GLN A 84 12.99 0.30 0.21
C GLN A 84 11.99 -0.73 0.71
N ILE A 85 12.37 -2.00 0.68
CA ILE A 85 11.54 -3.10 1.15
C ILE A 85 11.87 -3.40 2.62
N LEU A 86 10.83 -3.67 3.41
CA LEU A 86 10.95 -4.16 4.78
C LEU A 86 10.04 -5.38 4.96
N SER A 87 10.62 -6.49 5.42
CA SER A 87 9.84 -7.67 5.77
C SER A 87 9.35 -7.61 7.22
N ASP A 88 8.08 -7.94 7.43
CA ASP A 88 7.47 -8.14 8.75
C ASP A 88 7.83 -9.50 9.38
N GLN A 89 8.64 -10.30 8.68
CA GLN A 89 9.13 -11.63 9.07
C GLN A 89 8.06 -12.73 9.18
N THR A 90 6.79 -12.41 8.96
CA THR A 90 5.71 -13.42 8.98
C THR A 90 5.80 -14.30 7.74
N LYS A 91 5.42 -15.58 7.87
CA LYS A 91 5.47 -16.54 6.76
C LYS A 91 4.09 -17.08 6.39
N THR A 92 3.09 -16.89 7.25
CA THR A 92 1.72 -17.33 7.05
C THR A 92 0.70 -16.22 7.30
N ASN A 93 -0.49 -16.40 6.76
CA ASN A 93 -1.58 -15.43 6.91
C ASN A 93 -2.06 -15.29 8.36
N GLU A 94 -1.93 -16.35 9.16
CA GLU A 94 -2.36 -16.41 10.55
C GLU A 94 -1.41 -15.64 11.47
N GLU A 95 -0.12 -15.56 11.10
CA GLU A 95 0.93 -14.84 11.82
C GLU A 95 0.95 -13.33 11.51
N ARG A 96 0.15 -12.86 10.53
CA ARG A 96 0.21 -11.48 10.04
C ARG A 96 0.08 -10.45 11.17
N LEU A 97 0.93 -9.42 11.14
CA LEU A 97 0.92 -8.39 12.18
C LEU A 97 -0.26 -7.43 12.07
N GLY A 98 -0.78 -7.24 10.85
CA GLY A 98 -1.82 -6.27 10.55
C GLY A 98 -1.27 -4.86 10.26
N ALA A 99 -2.12 -4.00 9.70
CA ALA A 99 -1.72 -2.71 9.12
C ALA A 99 -1.01 -1.78 10.11
N VAL A 100 -1.55 -1.63 11.32
CA VAL A 100 -1.01 -0.72 12.36
C VAL A 100 0.37 -1.19 12.84
N ALA A 101 0.54 -2.49 13.08
CA ALA A 101 1.81 -3.06 13.50
C ALA A 101 2.88 -2.97 12.39
N CYS A 102 2.49 -3.20 11.13
CA CYS A 102 3.39 -3.00 9.98
C CYS A 102 3.83 -1.53 9.82
N LEU A 103 2.91 -0.56 10.03
CA LEU A 103 3.26 0.86 10.05
C LEU A 103 4.25 1.17 11.17
N GLN A 104 3.97 0.68 12.40
CA GLN A 104 4.87 0.87 13.54
C GLN A 104 6.25 0.26 13.29
N LEU A 105 6.30 -0.92 12.68
CA LEU A 105 7.54 -1.59 12.28
C LEU A 105 8.37 -0.69 11.34
N ALA A 106 7.76 -0.14 10.29
CA ALA A 106 8.44 0.74 9.35
C ALA A 106 8.96 2.02 10.03
N VAL A 107 8.12 2.68 10.82
CA VAL A 107 8.48 3.92 11.52
C VAL A 107 9.67 3.69 12.46
N LYS A 108 9.65 2.60 13.24
CA LYS A 108 10.75 2.25 14.15
C LYS A 108 12.02 1.85 13.40
N HIS A 109 11.90 0.97 12.41
CA HIS A 109 13.05 0.44 11.67
C HIS A 109 13.82 1.54 10.94
N PHE A 110 13.10 2.43 10.25
CA PHE A 110 13.70 3.53 9.49
C PHE A 110 13.86 4.83 10.31
N SER A 111 13.56 4.80 11.62
CA SER A 111 13.62 5.95 12.52
C SER A 111 12.93 7.20 11.96
N ILE A 112 11.76 7.03 11.34
CA ILE A 112 11.06 8.11 10.62
C ILE A 112 10.63 9.20 11.60
N GLN A 113 11.15 10.43 11.42
CA GLN A 113 10.76 11.61 12.20
C GLN A 113 9.86 12.58 11.40
N ASP A 114 9.75 12.40 10.08
CA ASP A 114 8.91 13.21 9.21
C ASP A 114 7.44 12.78 9.25
N HIS A 115 6.55 13.63 8.75
CA HIS A 115 5.17 13.22 8.43
C HIS A 115 5.16 12.06 7.42
N VAL A 116 4.19 11.16 7.59
CA VAL A 116 4.08 9.92 6.81
C VAL A 116 2.75 9.86 6.08
N VAL A 117 2.81 9.60 4.77
CA VAL A 117 1.66 9.18 3.97
C VAL A 117 1.58 7.65 4.02
N VAL A 118 0.43 7.10 4.42
CA VAL A 118 0.22 5.65 4.52
C VAL A 118 -0.75 5.19 3.44
N VAL A 119 -0.36 4.17 2.69
CA VAL A 119 -1.13 3.65 1.54
C VAL A 119 -1.31 2.14 1.66
N GLY A 120 -2.52 1.64 1.41
CA GLY A 120 -2.74 0.21 1.22
C GLY A 120 -2.19 -0.26 -0.12
N GLY A 121 -1.30 -1.25 -0.12
CA GLY A 121 -0.59 -1.70 -1.32
C GLY A 121 -1.47 -2.32 -2.41
N ASP A 122 -2.73 -2.63 -2.10
CA ASP A 122 -3.72 -3.17 -3.04
C ASP A 122 -4.83 -2.18 -3.41
N THR A 123 -4.64 -0.90 -3.12
CA THR A 123 -5.58 0.17 -3.45
C THR A 123 -5.26 0.80 -4.80
N LEU A 124 -6.28 1.34 -5.47
CA LEU A 124 -6.17 2.13 -6.67
C LEU A 124 -6.85 3.48 -6.44
N PHE A 125 -6.42 4.49 -7.20
CA PHE A 125 -7.01 5.82 -7.21
C PHE A 125 -7.53 6.13 -8.62
N LYS A 126 -8.50 7.05 -8.69
CA LYS A 126 -9.05 7.51 -9.97
C LYS A 126 -8.06 8.40 -10.71
N GLU A 127 -8.24 8.56 -12.01
CA GLU A 127 -7.38 9.40 -12.84
C GLU A 127 -7.35 10.88 -12.40
N ASP A 128 -8.44 11.37 -11.81
CA ASP A 128 -8.60 12.72 -11.28
C ASP A 128 -8.09 12.87 -9.83
N PHE A 129 -7.58 11.82 -9.21
CA PHE A 129 -7.03 11.90 -7.85
C PHE A 129 -5.71 12.68 -7.82
N SER A 130 -5.65 13.72 -6.99
CA SER A 130 -4.48 14.59 -6.85
C SER A 130 -3.82 14.44 -5.48
N LEU A 131 -2.63 13.82 -5.45
CA LEU A 131 -1.78 13.79 -4.26
C LEU A 131 -1.39 15.20 -3.80
N THR A 132 -1.19 16.14 -4.73
CA THR A 132 -0.83 17.52 -4.41
C THR A 132 -1.96 18.25 -3.67
N GLU A 133 -3.22 17.99 -4.03
CA GLU A 133 -4.37 18.54 -3.29
C GLU A 133 -4.47 17.95 -1.89
N VAL A 134 -4.31 16.63 -1.74
CA VAL A 134 -4.28 15.96 -0.43
C VAL A 134 -3.18 16.56 0.46
N GLN A 135 -1.99 16.81 -0.09
CA GLN A 135 -0.88 17.41 0.64
C GLN A 135 -1.17 18.85 1.05
N LYS A 136 -1.79 19.64 0.18
CA LYS A 136 -2.21 21.00 0.51
C LYS A 136 -3.16 21.00 1.70
N ILE A 137 -4.19 20.14 1.66
CA ILE A 137 -5.15 20.00 2.76
C ILE A 137 -4.44 19.56 4.05
N PHE A 138 -3.52 18.60 3.95
CA PHE A 138 -2.73 18.16 5.10
C PHE A 138 -1.91 19.31 5.70
N CYS A 139 -1.20 20.09 4.89
CA CYS A 139 -0.46 21.27 5.36
C CYS A 139 -1.38 22.28 6.04
N ASP A 140 -2.54 22.60 5.44
CA ASP A 140 -3.51 23.53 6.02
C ASP A 140 -4.00 23.07 7.39
N VAL A 141 -4.23 21.76 7.58
CA VAL A 141 -4.63 21.20 8.88
C VAL A 141 -3.47 21.21 9.87
N GLN A 142 -2.25 20.89 9.45
CA GLN A 142 -1.04 20.96 10.29
C GLN A 142 -0.79 22.37 10.83
N THR A 143 -1.10 23.44 10.08
CA THR A 143 -0.94 24.82 10.59
C THR A 143 -1.86 25.14 11.77
N LYS A 144 -2.94 24.38 11.95
CA LYS A 144 -3.90 24.57 13.04
C LYS A 144 -3.56 23.75 14.28
N CYS A 145 -3.05 22.54 14.08
CA CYS A 145 -2.63 21.64 15.15
C CYS A 145 -1.57 20.66 14.61
N GLU A 146 -0.42 20.63 15.28
CA GLU A 146 0.74 19.81 14.88
C GLU A 146 0.48 18.30 14.96
N ASP A 147 -0.42 17.87 15.85
CA ASP A 147 -0.79 16.46 16.05
C ASP A 147 -1.90 15.98 15.11
N SER A 148 -2.30 16.80 14.13
CA SER A 148 -3.41 16.47 13.25
C SER A 148 -3.08 15.32 12.30
N CYS A 149 -4.09 14.52 11.99
CA CYS A 149 -4.01 13.50 10.96
C CYS A 149 -5.06 13.79 9.88
N LEU A 150 -4.71 13.48 8.63
CA LEU A 150 -5.65 13.52 7.51
C LEU A 150 -5.99 12.08 7.09
N VAL A 151 -7.28 11.76 7.08
CA VAL A 151 -7.80 10.49 6.54
C VAL A 151 -8.64 10.81 5.31
N LEU A 152 -8.48 10.02 4.26
CA LEU A 152 -9.30 10.11 3.06
C LEU A 152 -10.47 9.14 3.17
N SER A 153 -11.66 9.63 2.85
CA SER A 153 -12.89 8.83 2.82
C SER A 153 -13.56 8.97 1.45
N TYR A 154 -14.41 7.99 1.14
CA TYR A 154 -15.30 8.05 0.00
C TYR A 154 -16.64 7.45 0.41
N GLN A 155 -17.71 7.86 -0.28
CA GLN A 155 -19.03 7.33 -0.02
C GLN A 155 -19.09 5.86 -0.47
N CYS A 156 -19.38 4.96 0.46
CA CYS A 156 -19.66 3.55 0.17
C CYS A 156 -21.17 3.30 0.19
N ARG A 157 -21.60 2.20 -0.45
CA ARG A 157 -23.00 1.76 -0.37
C ARG A 157 -23.26 1.08 0.96
N ASP A 158 -24.51 1.12 1.42
CA ASP A 158 -24.91 0.57 2.72
C ASP A 158 -24.54 -0.91 2.86
N GLU A 159 -24.64 -1.69 1.78
CA GLU A 159 -24.31 -3.12 1.80
C GLU A 159 -22.80 -3.41 1.89
N GLU A 160 -21.95 -2.39 1.72
CA GLU A 160 -20.49 -2.52 1.73
C GLU A 160 -19.86 -2.07 3.06
N THR A 161 -20.65 -1.51 3.97
CA THR A 161 -20.19 -0.96 5.25
C THR A 161 -19.38 -1.96 6.08
N GLN A 162 -19.74 -3.25 6.06
CA GLN A 162 -19.02 -4.31 6.78
C GLN A 162 -17.59 -4.58 6.26
N LYS A 163 -17.21 -4.01 5.12
CA LYS A 163 -15.90 -4.22 4.49
C LYS A 163 -14.89 -3.12 4.81
N TYR A 164 -15.32 -2.00 5.41
CA TYR A 164 -14.52 -0.80 5.59
C TYR A 164 -14.61 -0.26 7.02
N GLY A 165 -13.70 0.65 7.38
CA GLY A 165 -13.89 1.51 8.55
C GLY A 165 -14.90 2.61 8.22
N ILE A 166 -15.88 2.83 9.10
CA ILE A 166 -16.92 3.85 8.93
C ILE A 166 -16.54 5.09 9.74
N LEU A 167 -16.67 6.25 9.11
CA LEU A 167 -16.46 7.55 9.71
C LEU A 167 -17.83 8.22 9.79
N GLU A 168 -18.31 8.43 11.01
CA GLU A 168 -19.62 9.03 11.34
C GLU A 168 -19.49 10.52 11.67
#